data_AF-A0A1S3XF40-F1
#
_entry.id   AF-A0A1S3XF40-F1
#
_cell.length_a   1.000
_cell.length_b   1.000
_cell.length_c   1.000
_cell.angle_alpha   90.00
_cell.angle_beta   90.00
_cell.angle_gamma   90.00
#
_symmetry.space_group_name_H-M   'P 1'
#
loop_
_entity.id
_entity.type
_entity.pdbx_description
1 polymer ?
#
loop_
_entity_poly.entity_id
_entity_poly.type
_entity_poly.pdbx_seq_one_letter_code
_entity_poly.pdbx_strand_id
1 'polypeptide(L)'
;MASSTGVSEELGEIEGQISDIFRALSNGFQKLEKIKDSNRQSRQLEELTGKMKECKRLIKEFDREVKDLEYKNDADTTKMLNEKKQSMIKELNSYVALKKQYASNIENKRVDLFEGPGEGFAEENGLLASNMSNQQLMDQGNRMMDETDQ
;
A
#
# COMPACT_ATOMS: atom_id res chain seq x y z
N MET A 1 10.78 -22.08 -35.98
CA MET A 1 10.21 -22.90 -34.89
C MET A 1 10.96 -22.66 -33.57
N ALA A 2 11.21 -21.39 -33.18
CA ALA A 2 11.97 -21.04 -31.97
C ALA A 2 11.20 -20.13 -31.01
N SER A 3 9.97 -19.75 -31.35
CA SER A 3 9.22 -18.68 -30.69
C SER A 3 8.24 -19.17 -29.60
N SER A 4 8.12 -20.48 -29.39
CA SER A 4 7.22 -21.06 -28.38
C SER A 4 7.98 -21.44 -27.11
N THR A 5 9.23 -21.86 -27.24
CA THR A 5 10.12 -22.22 -26.13
C THR A 5 10.68 -20.99 -25.40
N GLY A 6 11.02 -19.90 -26.12
CA GLY A 6 11.53 -18.68 -25.50
C GLY A 6 10.54 -18.01 -24.55
N VAL A 7 9.27 -17.92 -24.94
CA VAL A 7 8.24 -17.25 -24.13
C VAL A 7 7.84 -18.06 -22.88
N SER A 8 7.99 -19.41 -22.92
CA SER A 8 7.86 -20.22 -21.70
C SER A 8 9.03 -20.03 -20.73
N GLU A 9 10.23 -19.75 -21.24
CA GLU A 9 11.40 -19.43 -20.43
C GLU A 9 11.23 -18.05 -19.77
N GLU A 10 10.82 -17.04 -20.54
CA GLU A 10 10.53 -15.68 -20.05
C GLU A 10 9.44 -15.68 -18.98
N LEU A 11 8.35 -16.44 -19.18
CA LEU A 11 7.33 -16.64 -18.14
C LEU A 11 7.96 -17.22 -16.87
N GLY A 12 8.74 -18.31 -16.98
CA GLY A 12 9.39 -18.94 -15.83
C GLY A 12 10.34 -18.00 -15.08
N GLU A 13 11.07 -17.14 -15.79
CA GLU A 13 11.92 -16.12 -15.19
C GLU A 13 11.11 -15.07 -14.43
N ILE A 14 10.01 -14.58 -15.01
CA ILE A 14 9.10 -13.64 -14.35
C ILE A 14 8.52 -14.27 -13.08
N GLU A 15 8.11 -15.54 -13.12
CA GLU A 15 7.60 -16.25 -11.94
C GLU A 15 8.64 -16.39 -10.84
N GLY A 16 9.89 -16.72 -11.21
CA GLY A 16 11.01 -16.79 -10.28
C GLY A 16 11.24 -15.44 -9.58
N GLN A 17 11.30 -14.35 -10.37
CA GLN A 17 11.48 -13.00 -9.84
C GLN A 17 10.33 -12.58 -8.91
N ILE A 18 9.08 -12.89 -9.26
CA ILE A 18 7.92 -12.63 -8.40
C ILE A 18 8.04 -13.39 -7.07
N SER A 19 8.45 -14.66 -7.12
CA SER A 19 8.64 -15.49 -5.93
C SER A 19 9.73 -14.95 -5.01
N ASP A 20 10.87 -14.54 -5.58
CA ASP A 20 11.96 -13.92 -4.82
C ASP A 20 11.53 -12.61 -4.17
N ILE A 21 10.73 -11.79 -4.86
CA ILE A 21 10.17 -10.58 -4.28
C ILE A 21 9.22 -10.91 -3.14
N PHE A 22 8.31 -11.88 -3.28
CA PHE A 22 7.42 -12.27 -2.18
C PHE A 22 8.20 -12.79 -0.96
N ARG A 23 9.25 -13.58 -1.19
CA ARG A 23 10.15 -14.01 -0.11
C ARG A 23 10.85 -12.82 0.55
N ALA A 24 11.32 -11.84 -0.22
CA ALA A 24 11.92 -10.63 0.31
C ALA A 24 10.90 -9.75 1.07
N LEU A 25 9.65 -9.67 0.60
CA LEU A 25 8.57 -8.96 1.27
C LEU A 25 8.23 -9.62 2.61
N SER A 26 8.03 -10.94 2.63
CA SER A 26 7.77 -11.71 3.84
C SER A 26 8.84 -11.48 4.91
N ASN A 27 10.11 -11.69 4.55
CA ASN A 27 11.24 -11.45 5.44
C ASN A 27 11.34 -9.99 5.89
N GLY A 28 11.01 -9.05 5.00
CA GLY A 28 11.01 -7.63 5.26
C GLY A 28 9.96 -7.22 6.28
N PHE A 29 8.72 -7.66 6.12
CA PHE A 29 7.63 -7.38 7.07
C PHE A 29 7.88 -8.04 8.43
N GLN A 30 8.40 -9.28 8.46
CA GLN A 30 8.80 -9.92 9.72
C GLN A 30 9.91 -9.16 10.46
N LYS A 31 10.86 -8.55 9.73
CA LYS A 31 11.87 -7.67 10.32
C LYS A 31 11.25 -6.36 10.80
N LEU A 32 10.35 -5.78 10.01
CA LEU A 32 9.70 -4.50 10.31
C LEU A 32 8.88 -4.55 11.61
N GLU A 33 8.24 -5.69 11.89
CA GLU A 33 7.52 -5.95 13.15
C GLU A 33 8.44 -5.86 14.38
N LYS A 34 9.70 -6.29 14.24
CA LYS A 34 10.69 -6.33 15.33
C LYS A 34 11.37 -4.99 15.58
N ILE A 35 11.30 -4.06 14.63
CA ILE A 35 11.92 -2.73 14.75
C ILE A 35 11.01 -1.86 15.61
N LYS A 36 11.55 -1.30 16.70
CA LYS A 36 10.81 -0.38 17.58
C LYS A 36 10.89 1.09 17.16
N ASP A 37 11.96 1.46 16.45
CA ASP A 37 12.21 2.82 16.01
C ASP A 37 11.35 3.18 14.78
N SER A 38 10.43 4.14 14.95
CA SER A 38 9.47 4.56 13.92
C SER A 38 10.14 5.12 12.66
N ASN A 39 11.30 5.76 12.77
CA ASN A 39 12.02 6.31 11.60
C ASN A 39 12.63 5.19 10.75
N ARG A 40 13.21 4.17 11.39
CA ARG A 40 13.72 2.97 10.73
C ARG A 40 12.59 2.11 10.17
N GLN A 41 11.47 1.98 10.89
CA GLN A 41 10.27 1.31 10.36
C GLN A 41 9.78 1.99 9.09
N SER A 42 9.70 3.33 9.08
CA SER A 42 9.25 4.11 7.92
C SER A 42 10.17 3.91 6.70
N ARG A 43 11.50 3.96 6.87
CA ARG A 43 12.45 3.68 5.78
C ARG A 43 12.32 2.25 5.22
N GLN A 44 12.23 1.26 6.10
CA GLN A 44 12.03 -0.14 5.67
C GLN A 44 10.69 -0.31 4.94
N LEU A 45 9.63 0.36 5.40
CA LEU A 45 8.32 0.31 4.74
C LEU A 45 8.36 0.89 3.33
N GLU A 46 9.16 1.94 3.10
CA GLU A 46 9.38 2.53 1.78
C GLU A 46 10.10 1.56 0.84
N GLU A 47 11.16 0.89 1.31
CA GLU A 47 11.86 -0.15 0.54
C GLU A 47 10.94 -1.32 0.16
N LEU A 48 10.12 -1.79 1.11
CA LEU A 48 9.12 -2.84 0.86
C LEU A 48 8.06 -2.36 -0.14
N THR A 49 7.67 -1.09 -0.06
CA THR A 49 6.73 -0.48 -1.02
C THR A 49 7.33 -0.44 -2.42
N GLY A 50 8.63 -0.17 -2.57
CA GLY A 50 9.35 -0.28 -3.84
C GLY A 50 9.26 -1.70 -4.42
N LYS A 51 9.54 -2.72 -3.60
CA LYS A 51 9.42 -4.13 -4.01
C LYS A 51 8.00 -4.52 -4.40
N MET A 52 6.97 -4.04 -3.70
CA MET A 52 5.57 -4.27 -4.09
C MET A 52 5.23 -3.65 -5.45
N LYS A 53 5.76 -2.46 -5.76
CA LYS A 53 5.58 -1.84 -7.08
C LYS A 53 6.24 -2.65 -8.17
N GLU A 54 7.44 -3.17 -7.92
CA GLU A 54 8.14 -4.03 -8.89
C GLU A 54 7.42 -5.37 -9.09
N CYS A 55 6.97 -6.03 -8.02
CA CYS A 55 6.13 -7.22 -8.13
C CYS A 55 4.85 -6.95 -8.96
N LYS A 56 4.20 -5.80 -8.75
CA LYS A 56 3.05 -5.40 -9.58
C LYS A 56 3.40 -5.21 -11.05
N ARG A 57 4.62 -4.73 -11.37
CA ARG A 57 5.11 -4.58 -12.74
C ARG A 57 5.31 -5.96 -13.38
N LEU A 58 5.98 -6.87 -12.67
CA LEU A 58 6.22 -8.24 -13.12
C LEU A 58 4.92 -9.02 -13.31
N ILE A 59 3.94 -8.90 -12.42
CA ILE A 59 2.62 -9.55 -12.60
C ILE A 59 1.91 -9.04 -13.88
N LYS A 60 2.06 -7.76 -14.22
CA LYS A 60 1.52 -7.22 -15.48
C LYS A 60 2.27 -7.73 -16.70
N GLU A 61 3.58 -7.91 -16.58
CA GLU A 61 4.43 -8.49 -17.62
C GLU A 61 4.05 -9.96 -17.85
N PHE A 62 3.86 -10.73 -16.77
CA PHE A 62 3.31 -12.08 -16.80
C PHE A 62 1.95 -12.14 -17.50
N ASP A 63 1.01 -11.24 -17.16
CA ASP A 63 -0.30 -11.19 -17.84
C ASP A 63 -0.18 -10.91 -19.35
N ARG A 64 0.78 -10.08 -19.75
CA ARG A 64 1.03 -9.75 -21.15
C ARG A 64 1.59 -10.96 -21.90
N GLU A 65 2.57 -11.64 -21.31
CA GLU A 65 3.20 -12.84 -21.87
C GLU A 65 2.19 -13.99 -21.99
N VAL A 66 1.36 -14.21 -20.97
CA VAL A 66 0.27 -15.20 -21.02
C VAL A 66 -0.68 -14.90 -22.19
N LYS A 67 -1.05 -13.64 -22.41
CA LYS A 67 -1.91 -13.22 -23.52
C LYS A 67 -1.28 -13.40 -24.90
N ASP A 68 0.02 -13.19 -25.04
CA ASP A 68 0.72 -13.46 -26.31
C ASP A 68 0.69 -14.96 -26.64
N LEU A 69 0.76 -15.80 -25.60
CA LEU A 69 0.71 -17.24 -25.69
C LEU A 69 -0.69 -17.84 -25.80
N GLU A 70 -1.76 -17.12 -25.47
CA GLU A 70 -3.15 -17.61 -25.59
C GLU A 70 -3.49 -18.09 -27.01
N TYR A 71 -2.82 -17.55 -28.04
CA TYR A 71 -3.02 -17.97 -29.43
C TYR A 71 -2.28 -19.27 -29.79
N LYS A 72 -1.32 -19.71 -28.97
CA LYS A 72 -0.41 -20.85 -29.23
C LYS A 72 -0.59 -22.00 -28.22
N ASN A 73 -1.16 -21.73 -27.06
CA ASN A 73 -1.32 -22.70 -25.98
C ASN A 73 -2.73 -23.30 -25.94
N ASP A 74 -2.81 -24.55 -25.46
CA ASP A 74 -4.07 -25.22 -25.17
C ASP A 74 -4.82 -24.52 -24.01
N ALA A 75 -6.15 -24.63 -24.05
CA ALA A 75 -7.03 -23.97 -23.08
C ALA A 75 -6.72 -24.35 -21.62
N ASP A 76 -6.20 -25.56 -21.37
CA ASP A 76 -5.82 -26.04 -20.05
C ASP A 76 -4.58 -25.30 -19.50
N THR A 77 -3.56 -25.11 -20.33
CA THR A 77 -2.35 -24.34 -19.98
C THR A 77 -2.68 -22.87 -19.72
N THR A 78 -3.50 -22.27 -20.58
CA THR A 78 -3.97 -20.88 -20.40
C THR A 78 -4.75 -20.71 -19.09
N LYS A 79 -5.58 -21.69 -18.74
CA LYS A 79 -6.32 -21.69 -17.48
C LYS A 79 -5.37 -21.76 -16.28
N MET A 80 -4.42 -22.69 -16.28
CA MET A 80 -3.42 -22.84 -15.20
C MET A 80 -2.60 -21.56 -14.99
N LEU A 81 -2.13 -20.92 -16.07
CA LEU A 81 -1.39 -19.67 -16.01
C LEU A 81 -2.24 -18.52 -15.43
N ASN A 82 -3.52 -18.45 -15.82
CA ASN A 82 -4.44 -17.46 -15.25
C ASN A 82 -4.72 -17.69 -13.76
N GLU A 83 -4.88 -18.94 -13.32
CA GLU A 83 -5.03 -19.27 -11.89
C GLU A 83 -3.79 -18.86 -11.10
N LYS A 84 -2.59 -19.12 -11.65
CA LYS A 84 -1.31 -18.75 -11.04
C LYS A 84 -1.15 -17.23 -10.91
N LYS A 85 -1.49 -16.49 -11.97
CA LYS A 85 -1.59 -15.03 -11.94
C LYS A 85 -2.51 -14.53 -10.82
N GLN A 86 -3.71 -15.12 -10.70
CA GLN A 86 -4.66 -14.73 -9.66
C GLN A 86 -4.11 -14.99 -8.26
N SER A 87 -3.37 -16.08 -8.06
CA SER A 87 -2.68 -16.36 -6.80
C SER A 87 -1.67 -15.26 -6.45
N MET A 88 -0.81 -14.87 -7.41
CA MET A 88 0.18 -13.80 -7.21
C MET A 88 -0.48 -12.46 -6.89
N ILE A 89 -1.59 -12.12 -7.56
CA ILE A 89 -2.35 -10.89 -7.28
C ILE A 89 -2.89 -10.90 -5.86
N LYS A 90 -3.48 -12.02 -5.42
CA LYS A 90 -4.02 -12.16 -4.06
C LYS A 90 -2.91 -12.02 -3.02
N GLU A 91 -1.77 -12.66 -3.24
CA GLU A 91 -0.63 -12.57 -2.34
C GLU A 91 -0.06 -11.14 -2.26
N LEU A 92 0.09 -10.45 -3.40
CA LEU A 92 0.48 -9.04 -3.42
C LEU A 92 -0.51 -8.15 -2.65
N ASN A 93 -1.81 -8.38 -2.81
CA ASN A 93 -2.83 -7.62 -2.10
C ASN A 93 -2.75 -7.82 -0.57
N SER A 94 -2.41 -9.02 -0.09
CA SER A 94 -2.14 -9.27 1.33
C SER A 94 -0.98 -8.42 1.85
N TYR A 95 0.12 -8.30 1.09
CA TYR A 95 1.23 -7.42 1.45
C TYR A 95 0.87 -5.93 1.38
N VAL A 96 0.01 -5.52 0.45
CA VAL A 96 -0.52 -4.15 0.39
C VAL A 96 -1.37 -3.84 1.63
N ALA A 97 -2.18 -4.79 2.11
CA ALA A 97 -2.94 -4.63 3.34
C ALA A 97 -2.00 -4.49 4.56
N LEU A 98 -0.99 -5.36 4.68
CA LEU A 98 0.04 -5.27 5.72
C LEU A 98 0.75 -3.91 5.68
N LYS A 99 1.13 -3.44 4.49
CA LYS A 99 1.75 -2.11 4.30
C LYS A 99 0.88 -0.99 4.87
N LYS A 100 -0.43 -1.02 4.59
CA LYS A 100 -1.37 -0.01 5.10
C LYS A 100 -1.45 -0.05 6.61
N GLN A 101 -1.57 -1.24 7.20
CA GLN A 101 -1.59 -1.42 8.66
C GLN A 101 -0.32 -0.86 9.32
N TYR A 102 0.86 -1.18 8.79
CA TYR A 102 2.12 -0.65 9.33
C TYR A 102 2.26 0.86 9.13
N ALA A 103 1.81 1.42 8.00
CA ALA A 103 1.83 2.85 7.78
C ALA A 103 0.97 3.59 8.82
N SER A 104 -0.27 3.13 9.04
CA SER A 104 -1.17 3.69 10.06
C SER A 104 -0.61 3.57 11.47
N ASN A 105 0.01 2.43 11.82
CA ASN A 105 0.64 2.26 13.13
C ASN A 105 1.83 3.20 13.37
N ILE A 106 2.63 3.50 12.34
CA ILE A 106 3.76 4.44 12.44
C ILE A 106 3.25 5.87 12.60
N GLU A 107 2.18 6.22 11.88
CA GLU A 107 1.54 7.55 11.96
C GLU A 107 0.95 7.80 13.36
N ASN A 108 0.16 6.87 13.89
CA ASN A 108 -0.39 6.98 15.25
C ASN A 108 0.71 7.17 16.31
N LYS A 109 1.79 6.38 16.25
CA LYS A 109 2.93 6.54 17.18
C LYS A 109 3.64 7.90 17.07
N ARG A 110 3.61 8.55 15.91
CA ARG A 110 4.18 9.90 15.75
C ARG A 110 3.27 10.96 16.33
N VAL A 111 1.95 10.79 16.19
CA VAL A 111 0.96 11.66 16.81
C VAL A 111 1.06 11.58 18.34
N ASP A 112 1.07 10.36 18.90
CA ASP A 112 1.27 10.11 20.34
C ASP A 112 2.56 10.73 20.92
N LEU A 113 3.64 10.83 20.13
CA LEU A 113 4.92 11.36 20.60
C LEU A 113 4.97 12.91 20.58
N PHE A 114 4.08 13.56 19.82
CA PHE A 114 3.95 15.01 19.78
C PHE A 114 2.86 15.53 20.74
N GLU A 115 1.93 14.69 21.18
CA GLU A 115 1.10 14.92 22.36
C GLU A 115 1.89 14.58 23.62
N GLY A 116 2.66 15.54 24.14
CA GLY A 116 3.08 15.52 25.54
C GLY A 116 1.87 15.42 26.47
N PRO A 117 2.03 15.01 27.75
CA PRO A 117 0.91 14.65 28.62
C PRO A 117 -0.04 15.83 28.83
N GLY A 118 -1.11 15.84 28.05
CA GLY A 118 -2.07 16.92 27.97
C GLY A 118 -3.30 16.42 27.25
N GLU A 119 -4.14 15.71 28.02
CA GLU A 119 -5.58 15.64 27.83
C GLU A 119 -6.14 15.36 26.43
N GLY A 120 -6.53 14.09 26.25
CA GLY A 120 -7.90 13.78 25.84
C GLY A 120 -8.20 13.81 24.34
N PHE A 121 -8.43 12.61 23.80
CA PHE A 121 -9.51 12.33 22.85
C PHE A 121 -9.83 13.45 21.84
N ALA A 122 -9.02 13.56 20.79
CA ALA A 122 -9.39 14.33 19.60
C ALA A 122 -9.82 13.41 18.44
N GLU A 123 -10.60 12.36 18.72
CA GLU A 123 -11.41 11.66 17.72
C GLU A 123 -12.73 12.43 17.52
N GLU A 124 -12.69 13.67 17.00
CA GLU A 124 -13.92 14.35 16.52
C GLU A 124 -13.69 15.47 15.49
N ASN A 125 -12.46 15.87 15.15
CA ASN A 125 -12.31 17.13 14.37
C ASN A 125 -12.48 16.99 12.83
N GLY A 126 -13.03 15.88 12.34
CA GLY A 126 -13.29 15.66 10.91
C GLY A 126 -14.75 15.88 10.46
N LEU A 127 -15.71 15.94 11.39
CA LEU A 127 -17.14 15.92 11.07
C LEU A 127 -17.87 17.26 11.34
N LEU A 128 -17.30 18.16 12.13
CA LEU A 128 -17.96 19.42 12.49
C LEU A 128 -17.77 20.56 11.48
N ALA A 129 -16.79 20.46 10.57
CA ALA A 129 -16.53 21.50 9.57
C ALA A 129 -17.60 21.59 8.46
N SER A 130 -18.50 20.61 8.36
CA SER A 130 -19.44 20.50 7.23
C SER A 130 -20.77 21.23 7.43
N ASN A 131 -21.06 21.74 8.64
CA ASN A 131 -22.40 22.24 8.97
C ASN A 131 -22.46 23.71 9.43
N MET A 132 -21.35 24.45 9.42
CA MET A 132 -21.38 25.88 9.74
C MET A 132 -21.41 26.71 8.44
N SER A 133 -22.53 27.41 8.21
CA SER A 133 -22.66 28.35 7.10
C SER A 133 -21.76 29.57 7.33
N ASN A 134 -21.11 30.07 6.28
CA ASN A 134 -20.21 31.23 6.30
C ASN A 134 -20.80 32.47 7.02
N GLN A 135 -22.14 32.56 7.13
CA GLN A 135 -22.79 33.65 7.86
C GLN A 135 -22.60 33.55 9.39
N GLN A 136 -22.49 32.35 9.98
CA GLN A 136 -22.23 32.20 11.42
C GLN A 136 -20.79 32.54 11.81
N LEU A 137 -19.83 32.32 10.92
CA LEU A 137 -18.42 32.66 11.16
C LEU A 137 -18.22 34.18 11.19
N MET A 138 -18.97 34.95 10.39
CA MET A 138 -18.89 36.41 10.40
C MET A 138 -19.55 37.03 11.65
N ASP A 139 -20.68 36.49 12.11
CA ASP A 139 -21.40 37.01 13.28
C ASP A 139 -20.61 36.80 14.59
N GLN A 140 -19.88 35.68 14.70
CA GLN A 140 -19.03 35.38 15.85
C GLN A 140 -17.73 36.21 15.87
N GLY A 141 -17.22 36.59 14.69
CA GLY A 141 -16.05 37.47 14.57
C GLY A 141 -16.31 38.91 15.03
N ASN A 142 -17.52 39.44 14.79
CA ASN A 142 -17.86 40.81 15.17
C ASN A 142 -18.17 41.00 16.66
N ARG A 143 -18.60 39.95 17.38
CA ARG A 143 -18.88 40.08 18.84
C ARG A 143 -17.61 40.15 19.69
N MET A 144 -16.51 39.58 19.23
CA MET A 144 -15.26 39.53 19.98
C MET A 144 -14.48 40.85 19.94
N MET A 145 -14.87 41.80 19.08
CA MET A 145 -14.16 43.07 18.90
C MET A 145 -14.70 44.21 19.79
N ASP A 146 -15.93 44.10 20.31
CA ASP A 146 -16.55 45.12 21.18
C ASP A 146 -16.17 44.95 22.68
N GLU A 147 -15.65 43.79 23.09
CA GLU A 147 -15.32 43.53 24.51
C GLU A 147 -13.90 43.98 24.91
N THR A 148 -13.14 44.60 23.99
CA THR A 148 -11.76 45.06 24.28
C THR A 148 -11.64 46.59 24.42
N ASP A 149 -12.76 47.33 24.40
CA ASP A 149 -12.79 48.77 24.68
C ASP A 149 -13.60 49.03 25.97
N GLN A 150 -13.00 48.71 27.11
CA GLN A 150 -13.27 49.31 28.43
C GLN A 150 -11.97 49.52 29.19
#